data_AF-A0A2V9GCF0-F1
#
_entry.id   AF-A0A2V9GCF0-F1
#
_cell.length_a   1.000
_cell.length_b   1.000
_cell.length_c   1.000
_cell.angle_alpha   90.00
_cell.angle_beta   90.00
_cell.angle_gamma   90.00
#
_symmetry.space_group_name_H-M   'P 1'
#
loop_
_entity.id
_entity.type
_entity.pdbx_description
1 polymer ?
#
loop_
_entity_poly.entity_id
_entity_poly.type
_entity_poly.pdbx_seq_one_letter_code
_entity_poly.pdbx_strand_id
1 'polypeptide(L)'
;MFTRLGCDGRPPRFRVEFYPYSSLVLTIRRREEVVCVRFSDLLRRAPLAVLEGAAALLLARVYRRKASGALTEPYLEYARS
;
A
#
# COMPACT_ATOMS: atom_id res chain seq x y z
N MET A 1 16.58 0.34 10.16
CA MET A 1 16.71 1.22 8.97
C MET A 1 15.61 0.86 7.97
N PHE A 2 14.68 1.78 7.70
CA PHE A 2 13.64 1.63 6.66
C PHE A 2 14.04 2.42 5.41
N THR A 3 14.87 1.82 4.57
CA THR A 3 15.89 2.56 3.81
C THR A 3 15.37 3.54 2.75
N ARG A 4 14.07 3.56 2.42
CA ARG A 4 13.44 4.61 1.56
C ARG A 4 12.50 5.58 2.28
N LEU A 5 12.07 5.28 3.51
CA LEU A 5 11.09 6.09 4.25
C LEU A 5 11.70 6.92 5.38
N GLY A 6 12.99 6.75 5.70
CA GLY A 6 13.67 7.54 6.72
C GLY A 6 12.95 7.48 8.07
N CYS A 7 12.60 6.26 8.50
CA CYS A 7 11.96 5.98 9.78
C CYS A 7 12.94 5.20 10.67
N ASP A 8 13.13 5.71 11.88
CA ASP A 8 13.94 5.06 12.90
C ASP A 8 13.24 3.86 13.53
N GLY A 9 14.05 2.90 13.96
CA GLY A 9 13.60 1.64 14.57
C GLY A 9 13.70 0.39 13.67
N ARG A 10 13.24 -0.73 14.24
CA ARG A 10 13.12 -2.04 13.58
C ARG A 10 11.81 -2.10 12.79
N PRO A 11 11.79 -2.57 11.53
CA PRO A 11 11.08 -3.79 11.18
C PRO A 11 9.66 -4.13 11.70
N PRO A 12 8.60 -3.28 11.81
CA PRO A 12 7.25 -3.81 11.79
C PRO A 12 7.09 -4.73 10.58
N ARG A 13 6.64 -5.93 10.86
CA ARG A 13 6.44 -7.00 9.88
C ARG A 13 5.23 -6.62 9.03
N PHE A 14 5.37 -6.63 7.72
CA PHE A 14 4.22 -6.39 6.82
C PHE A 14 3.53 -7.72 6.54
N ARG A 15 2.22 -7.78 6.83
CA ARG A 15 1.35 -8.90 6.44
C ARG A 15 0.40 -8.37 5.37
N VAL A 16 0.60 -8.80 4.13
CA VAL A 16 -0.16 -8.37 2.96
C VAL A 16 -1.11 -9.49 2.56
N GLU A 17 -2.40 -9.19 2.45
CA GLU A 17 -3.44 -10.16 2.08
C GLU A 17 -4.36 -9.58 0.99
N PHE A 18 -4.77 -10.42 0.05
CA PHE A 18 -5.89 -10.11 -0.85
C PHE A 18 -7.19 -10.58 -0.20
N TYR A 19 -8.12 -9.66 0.01
CA TYR A 19 -9.40 -9.91 0.68
C TYR A 19 -10.57 -9.63 -0.28
N PRO A 20 -11.62 -10.48 -0.30
CA PRO A 20 -12.78 -10.27 -1.17
C PRO A 20 -13.50 -8.97 -0.82
N TYR A 21 -13.39 -7.98 -1.70
CA TYR A 21 -14.05 -6.68 -1.57
C TYR A 21 -14.83 -6.37 -2.86
N SER A 22 -16.04 -5.82 -2.71
CA SER A 22 -16.91 -5.45 -3.85
C SER A 22 -16.43 -4.25 -4.67
N SER A 23 -15.29 -3.65 -4.29
CA SER A 23 -14.67 -2.52 -4.99
C SER A 23 -13.17 -2.46 -4.69
N LEU A 24 -12.45 -1.51 -5.29
CA LEU A 24 -11.00 -1.28 -5.11
C LEU A 24 -10.68 -0.66 -3.74
N VAL A 25 -10.97 -1.41 -2.68
CA VAL A 25 -10.66 -1.05 -1.29
C VAL A 25 -9.22 -1.43 -0.96
N LEU A 26 -8.47 -0.46 -0.43
CA LEU A 26 -7.19 -0.69 0.22
C LEU A 26 -7.31 -0.33 1.70
N THR A 27 -6.83 -1.20 2.60
CA THR A 27 -6.73 -0.85 4.02
C THR A 27 -5.34 -1.15 4.57
N ILE A 28 -4.89 -0.29 5.47
CA ILE A 28 -3.66 -0.47 6.24
C ILE A 28 -3.95 -0.22 7.72
N ARG A 29 -3.55 -1.16 8.58
CA ARG A 29 -3.71 -1.08 10.03
C ARG A 29 -2.41 -1.49 10.71
N ARG A 30 -1.86 -0.57 11.53
CA ARG A 30 -0.73 -0.88 12.41
C ARG A 30 -1.25 -1.55 13.68
N ARG A 31 -0.63 -2.66 14.07
CA ARG A 31 -0.89 -3.46 15.27
C ARG A 31 0.44 -3.74 15.94
N GLU A 32 0.88 -2.85 16.84
CA GLU A 32 2.15 -2.96 17.58
C GLU A 32 3.35 -3.28 16.68
N GLU A 33 3.77 -4.55 16.61
CA GLU A 33 4.87 -5.06 15.78
C GLU A 33 4.52 -5.39 14.31
N VAL A 34 3.25 -5.40 13.92
CA VAL A 34 2.80 -5.84 12.58
C VAL A 34 1.99 -4.75 11.89
N VAL A 35 2.25 -4.52 10.60
CA VAL A 35 1.41 -3.70 9.73
C VAL A 35 0.64 -4.63 8.81
N CYS A 36 -0.67 -4.73 9.05
CA CYS A 36 -1.58 -5.51 8.22
C CYS A 36 -2.07 -4.64 7.07
N VAL A 37 -1.82 -5.08 5.84
CA VAL A 37 -2.31 -4.49 4.60
C VAL A 37 -3.32 -5.46 3.98
N ARG A 38 -4.50 -4.95 3.62
CA ARG A 38 -5.45 -5.69 2.78
C ARG A 38 -5.68 -4.95 1.49
N PHE A 39 -5.43 -5.65 0.39
CA PHE A 39 -5.80 -5.24 -0.96
C PHE A 39 -7.12 -5.91 -1.35
N SER A 40 -7.94 -5.22 -2.13
CA SER A 40 -9.02 -5.85 -2.88
C SER A 40 -8.47 -6.97 -3.76
N ASP A 41 -9.16 -8.11 -3.78
CA ASP A 41 -8.85 -9.25 -4.64
C ASP A 41 -8.96 -8.92 -6.13
N LEU A 42 -9.69 -7.86 -6.49
CA LEU A 42 -9.66 -7.24 -7.83
C LEU A 42 -8.24 -6.86 -8.27
N LEU A 43 -7.34 -6.52 -7.33
CA LEU A 43 -5.94 -6.22 -7.62
C LEU A 43 -5.05 -7.46 -7.77
N ARG A 44 -5.55 -8.69 -7.55
CA ARG A 44 -4.75 -9.92 -7.61
C ARG A 44 -4.11 -10.16 -8.98
N ARG A 45 -4.69 -9.60 -10.05
CA ARG A 45 -4.18 -9.67 -11.43
C ARG A 45 -3.67 -8.32 -11.96
N ALA A 46 -3.59 -7.30 -11.10
CA ALA A 46 -3.12 -5.98 -11.50
C ALA A 46 -1.59 -6.00 -11.80
N PRO A 47 -1.10 -5.17 -12.73
CA PRO A 47 0.33 -5.02 -12.96
C PRO A 47 1.11 -4.64 -11.69
N LEU A 48 2.38 -5.02 -11.60
CA LEU A 48 3.22 -4.73 -10.43
C LEU A 48 3.24 -3.23 -10.08
N ALA A 49 3.34 -2.35 -11.09
CA ALA A 49 3.31 -0.89 -10.90
C ALA A 49 2.03 -0.39 -10.22
N VAL A 50 0.87 -1.02 -10.46
CA VAL A 50 -0.40 -0.71 -9.80
C VAL A 50 -0.35 -1.11 -8.33
N LEU A 51 0.22 -2.27 -8.01
CA LEU A 51 0.42 -2.75 -6.64
C LEU A 51 1.43 -1.89 -5.87
N GLU A 52 2.50 -1.44 -6.54
CA GLU A 52 3.50 -0.53 -5.97
C GLU A 52 2.90 0.86 -5.70
N GLY A 53 2.07 1.39 -6.60
CA GLY A 53 1.35 2.65 -6.38
C GLY A 53 0.32 2.57 -5.25
N ALA A 54 -0.42 1.46 -5.17
CA ALA A 54 -1.32 1.16 -4.05
C ALA A 54 -0.56 1.12 -2.72
N ALA A 55 0.58 0.42 -2.68
CA ALA A 55 1.45 0.35 -1.50
C ALA A 55 2.03 1.73 -1.14
N ALA A 56 2.45 2.53 -2.11
CA ALA A 56 2.99 3.87 -1.90
C ALA A 56 1.95 4.80 -1.24
N LEU A 57 0.68 4.75 -1.67
CA LEU A 57 -0.43 5.49 -1.03
C LEU A 57 -0.66 5.06 0.42
N LEU A 58 -0.66 3.76 0.69
CA LEU A 58 -0.86 3.22 2.04
C LEU A 58 0.29 3.61 2.98
N LEU A 59 1.54 3.52 2.52
CA LEU A 59 2.73 3.91 3.27
C LEU A 59 2.73 5.43 3.52
N ALA A 60 2.47 6.24 2.51
CA ALA A 60 2.31 7.69 2.63
C ALA A 60 1.28 8.08 3.71
N ARG A 61 0.12 7.41 3.71
CA ARG A 61 -0.94 7.59 4.72
C ARG A 61 -0.51 7.19 6.13
N VAL A 62 0.22 6.09 6.31
CA VAL A 62 0.74 5.65 7.62
C VAL A 62 1.80 6.60 8.16
N TYR A 63 2.76 7.02 7.32
CA TYR A 63 3.87 7.87 7.72
C TYR A 63 3.55 9.37 7.65
N ARG A 64 2.31 9.75 7.31
CA ARG A 64 1.84 11.13 7.09
C ARG A 64 2.74 11.93 6.13
N ARG A 65 3.23 11.26 5.08
CA ARG A 65 4.08 11.87 4.02
C ARG A 65 3.29 11.97 2.72
N LYS A 66 3.74 12.82 1.80
CA LYS A 66 3.23 12.85 0.42
C LYS A 66 3.83 11.69 -0.37
N ALA A 67 3.00 10.91 -1.05
CA ALA A 67 3.49 9.92 -2.03
C ALA A 67 4.03 10.65 -3.28
N SER A 68 5.00 10.05 -3.96
CA SER A 68 5.44 10.55 -5.27
C SER A 68 4.36 10.28 -6.32
N GLY A 69 3.93 11.31 -7.05
CA GLY A 69 2.90 11.18 -8.10
C GLY A 69 3.24 10.09 -9.11
N ALA A 70 4.48 10.07 -9.60
CA ALA A 70 4.98 9.07 -10.55
C ALA A 70 4.95 7.62 -10.03
N LEU A 71 4.93 7.40 -8.70
CA LEU A 71 4.74 6.07 -8.12
C LEU A 71 3.26 5.73 -7.98
N THR A 72 2.39 6.72 -7.73
CA THR A 72 0.96 6.50 -7.50
C THR A 72 0.13 6.49 -8.77
N GLU A 73 0.59 7.13 -9.85
CA GLU A 73 -0.18 7.30 -11.09
C GLU A 73 -0.71 5.97 -11.67
N PRO A 74 0.07 4.88 -11.77
CA PRO A 74 -0.43 3.62 -12.30
C PRO A 74 -1.62 3.07 -11.50
N TYR A 75 -1.64 3.29 -10.18
CA TYR A 75 -2.79 2.94 -9.35
C TYR A 75 -3.98 3.89 -9.55
N LEU A 76 -3.71 5.19 -9.67
CA LEU A 76 -4.75 6.21 -9.85
C LEU A 76 -5.42 6.12 -11.23
N GLU A 77 -4.71 5.66 -12.26
CA GLU A 77 -5.28 5.35 -13.58
C GLU A 77 -6.12 4.06 -13.50
N TYR A 78 -5.56 2.97 -12.95
CA TYR A 78 -6.27 1.70 -12.77
C TYR A 78 -7.53 1.80 -11.89
N ALA A 79 -7.56 2.74 -10.93
CA ALA A 79 -8.73 2.98 -10.10
C ALA A 79 -9.83 3.82 -10.76
N ARG A 80 -9.61 4.32 -11.99
CA ARG A 80 -10.59 5.09 -12.78
C ARG A 80 -11.16 4.32 -13.97
N SER A 81 -10.54 3.21 -14.36
CA SER A 81 -11.01 2.28 -15.40
C SER A 81 -12.03 1.29 -14.88
#